data_AF-A0ABD0T2I3-F1
#
_entry.id   AF-A0ABD0T2I3-F1
#
_cell.length_a   1.000
_cell.length_b   1.000
_cell.length_c   1.000
_cell.angle_alpha   90.00
_cell.angle_beta   90.00
_cell.angle_gamma   90.00
#
_symmetry.space_group_name_H-M   'P 1'
#
loop_
_entity.id
_entity.type
_entity.pdbx_description
1 polymer ?
#
loop_
_entity_poly.entity_id
_entity_poly.type
_entity_poly.pdbx_seq_one_letter_code
_entity_poly.pdbx_strand_id
1 'polypeptide(L)'
;AQPLEEVPEEFLLALGEEGKINEDKGQNINQQIAERWTNIIKLGIKKDNLQTLLNKYPSPANFPMAIAPKLNPEIVTAVSENVLKRDKKFEYKQNLTGKVLSCLGLMLTDIMKGNLNSIKMIEGINDAAKILCNMNHYDSITRRHFVLTSVQSCVKQAITDVPADTYLFGENLNERVKTAKAIERSGSALKQPQTFKKQIVKDSQHSTNKNLNWKSPSQRPPPKKNNNYGGGRKNQHQTKKTYNNKQQQSKPARRY
;
A
#
# COMPACT_ATOMS: atom_id res chain seq x y z
N ALA A 1 65.40 -12.19 -8.77
CA ALA A 1 63.99 -11.81 -8.57
C ALA A 1 63.94 -10.29 -8.48
N GLN A 2 63.05 -9.64 -9.22
CA GLN A 2 62.89 -8.18 -9.16
C GLN A 2 62.51 -7.76 -7.73
N PRO A 3 63.00 -6.62 -7.21
CA PRO A 3 62.50 -6.10 -5.95
C PRO A 3 61.02 -5.74 -6.13
N LEU A 4 60.18 -6.18 -5.19
CA LEU A 4 58.78 -5.78 -5.10
C LEU A 4 58.73 -4.25 -5.11
N GLU A 5 57.97 -3.68 -6.04
CA GLU A 5 57.68 -2.24 -6.05
C GLU A 5 57.05 -1.87 -4.71
N GLU A 6 57.80 -1.17 -3.86
CA GLU A 6 57.24 -0.53 -2.68
C GLU A 6 56.28 0.55 -3.16
N VAL A 7 54.97 0.29 -2.99
CA VAL A 7 53.92 1.25 -3.31
C VAL A 7 54.04 2.41 -2.31
N PRO A 8 54.23 3.66 -2.78
CA PRO A 8 54.34 4.81 -1.89
C PRO A 8 53.15 4.95 -0.95
N GLU A 9 53.42 5.33 0.31
CA GLU A 9 52.46 5.38 1.41
C GLU A 9 51.25 6.31 1.12
N GLU A 10 51.46 7.34 0.31
CA GLU A 10 50.42 8.23 -0.20
C GLU A 10 49.39 7.53 -1.10
N PHE A 11 49.78 6.49 -1.85
CA PHE A 11 48.86 5.68 -2.65
C PHE A 11 48.07 4.70 -1.78
N LEU A 12 48.69 4.17 -0.71
CA LEU A 12 47.98 3.34 0.27
C LEU A 12 46.92 4.15 1.02
N LEU A 13 47.21 5.41 1.36
CA LEU A 13 46.23 6.37 1.89
C LEU A 13 45.09 6.67 0.89
N ALA A 14 45.40 6.81 -0.39
CA ALA A 14 44.42 7.09 -1.44
C ALA A 14 43.52 5.89 -1.78
N LEU A 15 44.00 4.65 -1.58
CA LEU A 15 43.24 3.42 -1.81
C LEU A 15 42.26 3.08 -0.67
N GLY A 16 42.34 3.80 0.45
CA GLY A 16 41.53 3.57 1.65
C GLY A 16 42.04 2.42 2.51
N GLU A 17 41.53 2.32 3.75
CA GLU A 17 41.88 1.22 4.65
C GLU A 17 41.37 -0.12 4.09
N GLU A 18 42.27 -1.12 4.03
CA GLU A 18 41.92 -2.49 3.63
C GLU A 18 40.79 -3.01 4.54
N GLY A 19 39.67 -3.37 3.93
CA GLY A 19 38.35 -3.42 4.56
C GLY A 19 38.30 -4.20 5.87
N LYS A 20 38.25 -3.48 6.99
CA LYS A 20 37.59 -3.98 8.19
C LYS A 20 36.10 -3.83 7.99
N ILE A 21 35.39 -4.95 7.85
CA ILE A 21 33.95 -4.98 8.13
C ILE A 21 33.83 -4.77 9.64
N ASN A 22 33.88 -3.51 10.06
CA ASN A 22 33.44 -3.17 11.40
C ASN A 22 31.91 -3.19 11.36
N GLU A 23 31.31 -3.85 12.35
CA GLU A 23 29.94 -3.55 12.74
C GLU A 23 29.92 -2.12 13.31
N ASP A 24 29.99 -1.11 12.43
CA ASP A 24 30.17 0.29 12.78
C ASP A 24 28.90 0.86 13.42
N LYS A 25 28.70 0.56 14.70
CA LYS A 25 27.74 1.27 15.53
C LYS A 25 28.29 2.67 15.77
N GLY A 26 27.49 3.68 15.42
CA GLY A 26 27.82 5.08 15.70
C GLY A 26 27.90 5.38 17.21
N GLN A 27 28.35 6.59 17.55
CA GLN A 27 28.44 7.04 18.93
C GLN A 27 27.07 7.00 19.63
N ASN A 28 27.09 6.65 20.91
CA ASN A 28 25.88 6.65 21.73
C ASN A 28 25.35 8.08 21.93
N ILE A 29 24.05 8.26 21.70
CA ILE A 29 23.33 9.45 22.16
C ILE A 29 23.00 9.33 23.65
N ASN A 30 22.56 10.43 24.27
CA ASN A 30 22.13 10.41 25.67
C ASN A 30 21.07 9.32 25.93
N GLN A 31 21.29 8.52 26.98
CA GLN A 31 20.46 7.36 27.30
C GLN A 31 18.97 7.71 27.45
N GLN A 32 18.63 8.81 28.14
CA GLN A 32 17.23 9.17 28.34
C GLN A 32 16.55 9.62 27.04
N ILE A 33 17.31 10.17 26.09
CA ILE A 33 16.80 10.49 24.75
C ILE A 33 16.50 9.20 24.01
N ALA A 34 17.46 8.27 23.98
CA ALA A 34 17.32 6.98 23.32
C ALA A 34 16.12 6.18 23.85
N GLU A 35 15.94 6.10 25.17
CA GLU A 35 14.83 5.37 25.81
C GLU A 35 13.47 5.98 25.42
N ARG A 36 13.33 7.30 25.50
CA ARG A 36 12.08 7.99 25.16
C ARG A 36 11.71 7.81 23.69
N TRP A 37 12.68 7.97 22.80
CA TRP A 37 12.46 7.81 21.36
C TRP A 37 12.16 6.35 20.99
N THR A 38 12.84 5.40 21.63
CA THR A 38 12.56 3.96 21.46
C THR A 38 11.12 3.62 21.83
N ASN A 39 10.62 4.14 22.95
CA ASN A 39 9.23 3.92 23.35
C ASN A 39 8.24 4.46 22.32
N ILE A 40 8.50 5.63 21.76
CA ILE A 40 7.66 6.22 20.70
C ILE A 40 7.71 5.38 19.42
N ILE A 41 8.88 4.90 19.02
CA ILE A 41 9.02 4.06 17.82
C ILE A 41 8.27 2.73 17.99
N LYS A 42 8.29 2.15 19.20
CA LYS A 42 7.62 0.88 19.49
C LYS A 42 6.11 1.01 19.62
N LEU A 43 5.63 2.03 20.33
CA LEU A 43 4.22 2.14 20.75
C LEU A 43 3.44 3.24 20.01
N GLY A 44 4.14 4.14 19.32
CA GLY A 44 3.57 5.34 18.74
C GLY A 44 3.25 6.41 19.79
N ILE A 45 2.80 7.56 19.31
CA ILE A 45 2.27 8.63 20.16
C ILE A 45 0.75 8.50 20.20
N LYS A 46 0.16 8.67 21.40
CA LYS A 46 -1.30 8.77 21.54
C LYS A 46 -1.86 9.87 20.63
N LYS A 47 -2.98 9.59 19.96
CA LYS A 47 -3.55 10.48 18.94
C LYS A 47 -3.76 11.91 19.42
N ASP A 48 -4.26 12.10 20.65
CA ASP A 48 -4.52 13.44 21.22
C ASP A 48 -3.23 14.23 21.47
N ASN A 49 -2.18 13.54 21.94
CA ASN A 49 -0.86 14.12 22.16
C ASN A 49 -0.21 14.50 20.83
N LEU A 50 -0.34 13.63 19.82
CA LEU A 50 0.14 13.94 18.48
C LEU A 50 -0.60 15.16 17.91
N GLN A 51 -1.92 15.23 18.03
CA GLN A 51 -2.68 16.37 17.51
C GLN A 51 -2.29 17.68 18.20
N THR A 52 -2.12 17.66 19.53
CA THR A 52 -1.62 18.80 20.30
C THR A 52 -0.26 19.26 19.78
N LEU A 53 0.64 18.31 19.53
CA LEU A 53 1.97 18.58 18.99
C LEU A 53 1.91 19.17 17.57
N LEU A 54 1.07 18.64 16.68
CA LEU A 54 0.95 19.16 15.31
C LEU A 54 0.29 20.54 15.26
N ASN A 55 -0.61 20.84 16.20
CA ASN A 55 -1.25 22.15 16.33
C ASN A 55 -0.28 23.22 16.86
N LYS A 56 0.68 22.83 17.71
CA LYS A 56 1.76 23.71 18.18
C LYS A 56 2.62 24.27 17.03
N TYR A 57 2.73 23.53 15.93
CA TYR A 57 3.54 23.88 14.77
C TYR A 57 2.66 24.03 13.51
N PRO A 58 1.93 25.14 13.35
CA PRO A 58 1.24 25.44 12.10
C PRO A 58 2.25 25.62 10.95
N SER A 59 1.80 25.40 9.71
CA SER A 59 2.64 25.63 8.54
C SER A 59 2.91 27.13 8.38
N PRO A 60 4.17 27.58 8.20
CA PRO A 60 4.48 28.99 8.02
C PRO A 60 3.83 29.57 6.76
N ALA A 61 3.32 30.79 6.85
CA ALA A 61 2.64 31.45 5.73
C ALA A 61 3.57 31.67 4.51
N ASN A 62 4.86 31.88 4.76
CA ASN A 62 5.90 32.01 3.73
C ASN A 62 6.42 30.66 3.21
N PHE A 63 5.94 29.53 3.74
CA PHE A 63 6.34 28.18 3.30
C PHE A 63 5.11 27.27 3.07
N PRO A 64 4.25 27.61 2.09
CA PRO A 64 3.05 26.83 1.80
C PRO A 64 3.37 25.40 1.31
N MET A 65 4.56 25.19 0.73
CA MET A 65 5.03 23.88 0.28
C MET A 65 5.29 22.88 1.41
N ALA A 66 5.20 23.30 2.68
CA ALA A 66 5.12 22.38 3.81
C ALA A 66 3.82 21.57 3.84
N ILE A 67 2.76 22.05 3.19
CA ILE A 67 1.47 21.35 3.11
C ILE A 67 1.54 20.36 1.95
N ALA A 68 1.12 19.12 2.20
CA ALA A 68 1.09 18.11 1.15
C ALA A 68 0.16 18.55 0.00
N PRO A 69 0.58 18.40 -1.26
CA PRO A 69 -0.28 18.70 -2.39
C PRO A 69 -1.45 17.72 -2.42
N LYS A 70 -2.65 18.24 -2.67
CA LYS A 70 -3.85 17.41 -2.82
C LYS A 70 -3.82 16.71 -4.17
N LEU A 71 -4.33 15.47 -4.20
CA LEU A 71 -4.55 14.76 -5.44
C LEU A 71 -5.61 15.47 -6.30
N ASN A 72 -5.33 15.62 -7.59
CA ASN A 72 -6.24 16.22 -8.56
C ASN A 72 -7.60 15.50 -8.58
N PRO A 73 -8.74 16.22 -8.62
CA PRO A 73 -10.06 15.62 -8.57
C PRO A 73 -10.34 14.66 -9.74
N GLU A 74 -9.78 14.93 -10.92
CA GLU A 74 -9.90 14.04 -12.08
C GLU A 74 -9.26 12.68 -11.79
N ILE A 75 -8.07 12.71 -11.17
CA ILE A 75 -7.33 11.48 -10.79
C ILE A 75 -8.07 10.75 -9.67
N VAL A 76 -8.68 11.47 -8.72
CA VAL A 76 -9.49 10.86 -7.65
C VAL A 76 -10.61 9.99 -8.24
N THR A 77 -11.26 10.44 -9.31
CA THR A 77 -12.31 9.67 -9.98
C THR A 77 -11.81 8.52 -10.85
N ALA A 78 -10.55 8.59 -11.31
CA ALA A 78 -9.98 7.64 -12.26
C ALA A 78 -9.31 6.42 -11.60
N VAL A 79 -8.89 6.52 -10.34
CA VAL A 79 -8.13 5.47 -9.65
C VAL A 79 -8.99 4.64 -8.68
N SER A 80 -8.54 3.42 -8.38
CA SER A 80 -9.24 2.55 -7.43
C SER A 80 -9.17 3.07 -5.99
N GLU A 81 -10.14 2.67 -5.15
CA GLU A 81 -10.16 3.02 -3.73
C GLU A 81 -8.89 2.57 -2.98
N ASN A 82 -8.29 1.44 -3.37
CA ASN A 82 -7.04 0.96 -2.79
C ASN A 82 -5.86 1.90 -3.09
N VAL A 83 -5.83 2.49 -4.30
CA VAL A 83 -4.83 3.50 -4.67
C VAL A 83 -5.07 4.77 -3.86
N LEU A 84 -6.32 5.24 -3.75
CA LEU A 84 -6.67 6.41 -2.93
C LEU A 84 -6.28 6.23 -1.45
N LYS A 85 -6.57 5.06 -0.87
CA LYS A 85 -6.19 4.74 0.51
C LYS A 85 -4.68 4.78 0.70
N ARG A 86 -3.91 4.31 -0.28
CA ARG A 86 -2.45 4.36 -0.24
C ARG A 86 -1.93 5.78 -0.38
N ASP A 87 -2.46 6.55 -1.32
CA ASP A 87 -2.11 7.95 -1.54
C ASP A 87 -2.34 8.81 -0.28
N LYS A 88 -3.51 8.68 0.35
CA LYS A 88 -3.80 9.35 1.63
C LYS A 88 -2.79 9.05 2.74
N LYS A 89 -2.20 7.84 2.77
CA LYS A 89 -1.12 7.53 3.72
C LYS A 89 0.15 8.33 3.41
N PHE A 90 0.48 8.52 2.14
CA PHE A 90 1.62 9.34 1.72
C PHE A 90 1.37 10.83 1.96
N GLU A 91 0.19 11.34 1.59
CA GLU A 91 -0.25 12.71 1.89
C GLU A 91 -0.15 13.01 3.39
N TYR A 92 -0.63 12.09 4.24
CA TYR A 92 -0.51 12.21 5.69
C TYR A 92 0.95 12.30 6.15
N LYS A 93 1.85 11.45 5.63
CA LYS A 93 3.27 11.51 5.96
C LYS A 93 3.93 12.80 5.48
N GLN A 94 3.62 13.27 4.28
CA GLN A 94 4.12 14.54 3.76
C GLN A 94 3.70 15.71 4.66
N ASN A 95 2.46 15.72 5.14
CA ASN A 95 2.01 16.71 6.11
C ASN A 95 2.80 16.63 7.43
N LEU A 96 3.07 15.44 7.97
CA LEU A 96 3.94 15.29 9.15
C LEU A 96 5.35 15.83 8.89
N THR A 97 5.93 15.55 7.72
CA THR A 97 7.23 16.12 7.32
C THR A 97 7.18 17.65 7.28
N GLY A 98 6.12 18.23 6.73
CA GLY A 98 5.89 19.68 6.75
C GLY A 98 5.87 20.26 8.16
N LYS A 99 5.28 19.53 9.13
CA LYS A 99 5.23 19.93 10.54
C LYS A 99 6.62 19.90 11.19
N VAL A 100 7.43 18.89 10.88
CA VAL A 100 8.84 18.83 11.30
C VAL A 100 9.61 20.01 10.73
N LEU A 101 9.48 20.30 9.44
CA LEU A 101 10.14 21.45 8.80
C LEU A 101 9.71 22.78 9.41
N SER A 102 8.42 22.92 9.77
CA SER A 102 7.90 24.11 10.45
C SER A 102 8.56 24.29 11.82
N CYS A 103 8.67 23.21 12.59
CA CYS A 103 9.35 23.21 13.89
C CYS A 103 10.82 23.60 13.77
N LEU A 104 11.56 22.97 12.85
CA LEU A 104 12.97 23.27 12.59
C LEU A 104 13.17 24.72 12.09
N GLY A 105 12.32 25.19 11.18
CA GLY A 105 12.39 26.54 10.63
C GLY A 105 12.16 27.63 11.67
N LEU A 106 11.23 27.41 12.62
CA LEU A 106 11.03 28.34 13.75
C LEU A 106 12.28 28.41 14.63
N MET A 107 12.91 27.28 14.95
CA MET A 107 14.14 27.26 15.74
C MET A 107 15.30 27.96 15.03
N LEU A 108 15.48 27.71 13.73
CA LEU A 108 16.48 28.43 12.93
C LEU A 108 16.21 29.94 12.93
N THR A 109 14.94 30.34 12.82
CA THR A 109 14.55 31.75 12.90
C THR A 109 14.89 32.37 14.25
N ASP A 110 14.66 31.66 15.35
CA ASP A 110 15.02 32.12 16.69
C ASP A 110 16.54 32.26 16.86
N ILE A 111 17.32 31.31 16.34
CA ILE A 111 18.79 31.39 16.32
C ILE A 111 19.25 32.62 15.55
N MET A 112 18.71 32.85 14.34
CA MET A 112 19.05 34.01 13.50
C MET A 112 18.71 35.35 14.16
N LYS A 113 17.68 35.39 15.00
CA LYS A 113 17.30 36.58 15.79
C LYS A 113 18.14 36.77 17.05
N GLY A 114 19.09 35.87 17.34
CA GLY A 114 19.88 35.88 18.57
C GLY A 114 19.11 35.43 19.81
N ASN A 115 17.92 34.83 19.65
CA ASN A 115 17.09 34.33 20.76
C ASN A 115 17.57 32.96 21.22
N LEU A 116 18.75 32.90 21.84
CA LEU A 116 19.42 31.66 22.22
C LEU A 116 18.93 31.09 23.56
N ASN A 117 17.65 30.71 23.64
CA ASN A 117 17.13 29.97 24.79
C ASN A 117 17.32 28.46 24.58
N SER A 118 18.34 27.88 25.22
CA SER A 118 18.71 26.47 25.08
C SER A 118 17.56 25.51 25.40
N ILE A 119 16.72 25.82 26.39
CA ILE A 119 15.59 24.96 26.76
C ILE A 119 14.56 24.93 25.63
N LYS A 120 14.17 26.10 25.10
CA LYS A 120 13.22 26.19 23.98
C LYS A 120 13.74 25.48 22.72
N MET A 121 15.04 25.55 22.46
CA MET A 121 15.65 24.80 21.36
C MET A 121 15.60 23.30 21.58
N ILE A 122 15.98 22.82 22.77
CA ILE A 122 15.91 21.39 23.11
C ILE A 122 14.47 20.90 22.99
N GLU A 123 13.50 21.66 23.47
CA GLU A 123 12.08 21.34 23.32
C GLU A 123 11.66 21.23 21.85
N GLY A 124 12.02 22.20 21.01
CA GLY A 124 11.70 22.15 19.59
C GLY A 124 12.39 21.00 18.85
N ILE A 125 13.67 20.73 19.13
CA ILE A 125 14.40 19.59 18.54
C ILE A 125 13.73 18.28 18.96
N ASN A 126 13.39 18.13 20.24
CA ASN A 126 12.73 16.95 20.75
C ASN A 126 11.32 16.78 20.16
N ASP A 127 10.57 17.87 20.00
CA ASP A 127 9.24 17.84 19.39
C ASP A 127 9.29 17.42 17.91
N ALA A 128 10.26 17.93 17.14
CA ALA A 128 10.54 17.45 15.79
C ALA A 128 10.91 15.94 15.78
N ALA A 129 11.79 15.51 16.69
CA ALA A 129 12.20 14.12 16.81
C ALA A 129 11.04 13.18 17.19
N LYS A 130 10.13 13.60 18.08
CA LYS A 130 8.91 12.85 18.42
C LYS A 130 8.05 12.59 17.18
N ILE A 131 7.86 13.60 16.33
CA ILE A 131 7.07 13.44 15.08
C ILE A 131 7.76 12.43 14.15
N LEU A 132 9.09 12.51 13.99
CA LEU A 132 9.87 11.55 13.19
C LEU A 132 9.82 10.12 13.74
N CYS A 133 9.95 9.96 15.06
CA CYS A 133 9.83 8.66 15.73
C CYS A 133 8.44 8.05 15.51
N ASN A 134 7.38 8.87 15.62
CA ASN A 134 6.02 8.44 15.34
C ASN A 134 5.81 8.06 13.87
N MET A 135 6.44 8.79 12.94
CA MET A 135 6.41 8.44 11.52
C MET A 135 7.08 7.08 11.27
N ASN A 136 8.20 6.78 11.94
CA ASN A 136 8.87 5.48 11.86
C ASN A 136 7.99 4.33 12.40
N HIS A 137 7.31 4.56 13.53
CA HIS A 137 6.30 3.64 14.06
C HIS A 137 5.17 3.39 13.04
N TYR A 138 4.64 4.47 12.44
CA TYR A 138 3.58 4.40 11.44
C TYR A 138 3.99 3.63 10.18
N ASP A 139 5.23 3.80 9.72
CA ASP A 139 5.78 3.03 8.60
C ASP A 139 5.92 1.54 8.96
N SER A 140 6.32 1.22 10.19
CA SER A 140 6.36 -0.16 10.68
C SER A 140 4.96 -0.80 10.68
N ILE A 141 3.94 -0.11 11.20
CA ILE A 141 2.54 -0.56 11.13
C ILE A 141 2.10 -0.75 9.68
N THR A 142 2.42 0.21 8.81
CA THR A 142 2.03 0.17 7.40
C THR A 142 2.64 -1.03 6.69
N ARG A 143 3.93 -1.31 6.91
CA ARG A 143 4.63 -2.51 6.39
C ARG A 143 3.98 -3.79 6.91
N ARG A 144 3.70 -3.88 8.21
CA ARG A 144 3.01 -5.02 8.81
C ARG A 144 1.66 -5.25 8.16
N HIS A 145 0.86 -4.19 8.00
CA HIS A 145 -0.47 -4.28 7.40
C HIS A 145 -0.41 -4.86 5.98
N PHE A 146 0.54 -4.41 5.15
CA PHE A 146 0.73 -4.94 3.80
C PHE A 146 1.18 -6.40 3.79
N VAL A 147 2.08 -6.82 4.68
CA VAL A 147 2.48 -8.23 4.73
C VAL A 147 1.32 -9.11 5.21
N LEU A 148 0.55 -8.66 6.20
CA LEU A 148 -0.60 -9.39 6.75
C LEU A 148 -1.77 -9.56 5.77
N THR A 149 -1.77 -8.92 4.60
CA THR A 149 -2.76 -9.21 3.55
C THR A 149 -2.50 -10.54 2.85
N SER A 150 -1.28 -11.05 2.92
CA SER A 150 -0.83 -12.26 2.21
C SER A 150 -0.61 -13.46 3.14
N VAL A 151 -0.95 -13.33 4.43
CA VAL A 151 -0.74 -14.35 5.47
C VAL A 151 -2.06 -15.04 5.83
N GLN A 152 -2.00 -16.35 6.10
CA GLN A 152 -3.15 -17.15 6.53
C GLN A 152 -3.81 -16.58 7.80
N SER A 153 -5.14 -16.70 7.90
CA SER A 153 -5.92 -16.08 8.99
C SER A 153 -5.49 -16.52 10.39
N CYS A 154 -5.20 -17.81 10.60
CA CYS A 154 -4.75 -18.34 11.89
C CYS A 154 -3.42 -17.74 12.34
N VAL A 155 -2.46 -17.63 11.41
CA VAL A 155 -1.15 -17.03 11.67
C VAL A 155 -1.28 -15.52 11.87
N LYS A 156 -2.12 -14.85 11.07
CA LYS A 156 -2.39 -13.42 11.17
C LYS A 156 -2.85 -13.04 12.57
N GLN A 157 -3.81 -13.75 13.14
CA GLN A 157 -4.32 -13.51 14.50
C GLN A 157 -3.21 -13.61 15.55
N ALA A 158 -2.33 -14.61 15.44
CA ALA A 158 -1.27 -14.83 16.42
C ALA A 158 -0.14 -13.79 16.41
N ILE A 159 -0.02 -12.98 15.34
CA ILE A 159 1.10 -12.04 15.16
C ILE A 159 0.66 -10.58 15.03
N THR A 160 -0.65 -10.29 14.98
CA THR A 160 -1.17 -8.95 14.72
C THR A 160 -0.80 -7.95 15.81
N ASP A 161 -0.92 -8.35 17.08
CA ASP A 161 -0.71 -7.45 18.22
C ASP A 161 0.72 -7.50 18.80
N VAL A 162 1.62 -8.27 18.19
CA VAL A 162 3.01 -8.38 18.61
C VAL A 162 3.78 -7.13 18.19
N PRO A 163 4.37 -6.36 19.12
CA PRO A 163 5.19 -5.20 18.78
C PRO A 163 6.37 -5.58 17.87
N ALA A 164 6.83 -4.63 17.05
CA ALA A 164 8.07 -4.80 16.33
C ALA A 164 9.27 -4.65 17.27
N ASP A 165 10.30 -5.45 17.04
CA ASP A 165 11.61 -5.36 17.69
C ASP A 165 12.70 -5.35 16.61
N THR A 166 13.77 -6.12 16.79
CA THR A 166 14.75 -6.45 15.74
C THR A 166 14.05 -6.90 14.44
N TYR A 167 12.91 -7.60 14.57
CA TYR A 167 12.10 -8.07 13.46
C TYR A 167 10.73 -7.37 13.42
N LEU A 168 10.22 -7.19 12.20
CA LEU A 168 8.93 -6.52 11.96
C LEU A 168 7.74 -7.19 12.67
N PHE A 169 7.82 -8.50 12.93
CA PHE A 169 6.80 -9.32 13.60
C PHE A 169 7.23 -9.86 14.96
N GLY A 170 8.27 -9.27 15.55
CA GLY A 170 8.83 -9.71 16.82
C GLY A 170 9.72 -10.95 16.67
N GLU A 171 10.64 -11.13 17.61
CA GLU A 171 11.38 -12.36 17.84
C GLU A 171 10.42 -13.52 18.18
N ASN A 172 10.85 -14.77 18.00
CA ASN A 172 10.04 -15.98 18.26
C ASN A 172 8.80 -16.15 17.36
N LEU A 173 8.83 -15.58 16.14
CA LEU A 173 7.76 -15.76 15.14
C LEU A 173 7.49 -17.25 14.84
N ASN A 174 8.54 -18.07 14.72
CA ASN A 174 8.43 -19.50 14.40
C ASN A 174 7.59 -20.25 15.44
N GLU A 175 7.85 -20.01 16.72
CA GLU A 175 7.10 -20.61 17.83
C GLU A 175 5.64 -20.18 17.81
N ARG A 176 5.36 -18.89 17.63
CA ARG A 176 3.99 -18.38 17.50
C ARG A 176 3.23 -19.03 16.34
N VAL A 177 3.88 -19.20 15.19
CA VAL A 177 3.27 -19.88 14.02
C VAL A 177 2.95 -21.34 14.33
N LYS A 178 3.85 -22.08 14.98
CA LYS A 178 3.62 -23.47 15.38
C LYS A 178 2.46 -23.58 16.35
N THR A 179 2.43 -22.73 17.38
CA THR A 179 1.37 -22.67 18.37
C THR A 179 0.02 -22.31 17.73
N ALA A 180 -0.02 -21.31 16.85
CA ALA A 180 -1.24 -20.91 16.15
C ALA A 180 -1.83 -22.05 15.31
N LYS A 181 -0.98 -22.79 14.58
CA LYS A 181 -1.41 -23.95 13.80
C LYS A 181 -1.87 -25.11 14.67
N ALA A 182 -1.25 -25.33 15.82
CA ALA A 182 -1.69 -26.34 16.79
C ALA A 182 -3.07 -25.98 17.36
N ILE A 183 -3.27 -24.71 17.76
CA ILE A 183 -4.56 -24.19 18.24
C ILE A 183 -5.64 -24.35 17.16
N GLU A 184 -5.35 -24.02 15.90
CA GLU A 184 -6.32 -24.16 14.80
C GLU A 184 -6.73 -25.63 14.57
N ARG A 185 -5.78 -26.56 14.62
CA ARG A 185 -6.06 -28.01 14.51
C ARG A 185 -6.94 -28.49 15.66
N SER A 186 -6.57 -28.16 16.91
CA SER A 186 -7.35 -28.54 18.09
C SER A 186 -8.74 -27.90 18.10
N GLY A 187 -8.84 -26.61 17.74
CA GLY A 187 -10.12 -25.90 17.64
C GLY A 187 -11.04 -26.47 16.57
N SER A 188 -10.49 -26.98 15.47
CA SER A 188 -11.28 -27.65 14.43
C SER A 188 -11.88 -28.97 14.91
N ALA A 189 -11.17 -29.71 15.79
CA ALA A 189 -11.69 -30.93 16.41
C ALA A 189 -12.80 -30.67 17.44
N LEU A 190 -12.86 -29.46 18.02
CA LEU A 190 -13.88 -29.05 18.98
C LEU A 190 -15.17 -28.53 18.32
N LYS A 191 -15.15 -28.20 17.02
CA LYS A 191 -16.35 -27.75 16.31
C LYS A 191 -17.32 -28.92 16.17
N GLN A 192 -18.48 -28.85 16.83
CA GLN A 192 -19.56 -29.79 16.59
C GLN A 192 -19.95 -29.77 15.10
N PRO A 193 -20.12 -30.93 14.44
CA PRO A 193 -20.62 -30.96 13.07
C PRO A 193 -22.03 -30.36 13.05
N GLN A 194 -22.13 -29.16 12.47
CA GLN A 194 -23.41 -28.53 12.18
C GLN A 194 -24.13 -29.38 11.13
N THR A 195 -25.04 -30.24 11.58
CA THR A 195 -25.96 -30.95 10.70
C THR A 195 -26.99 -29.93 10.18
N PHE A 196 -26.63 -29.20 9.13
CA PHE A 196 -27.62 -28.46 8.36
C PHE A 196 -28.52 -29.48 7.66
N LYS A 197 -29.60 -29.90 8.33
CA LYS A 197 -30.71 -30.58 7.66
C LYS A 197 -31.32 -29.58 6.69
N LYS A 198 -31.03 -29.73 5.40
CA LYS A 198 -31.82 -29.09 4.33
C LYS A 198 -33.27 -29.56 4.48
N GLN A 199 -34.14 -28.74 5.06
CA GLN A 199 -35.58 -28.94 4.92
C GLN A 199 -35.94 -28.67 3.47
N ILE A 200 -36.21 -29.74 2.73
CA ILE A 200 -36.89 -29.66 1.44
C ILE A 200 -38.34 -29.31 1.77
N VAL A 201 -38.72 -28.04 1.62
CA VAL A 201 -40.13 -27.64 1.60
C VAL A 201 -40.68 -28.10 0.25
N LYS A 202 -41.45 -29.20 0.26
CA LYS A 202 -42.33 -29.56 -0.85
C LYS A 202 -43.63 -28.82 -0.64
N ASP A 203 -43.80 -27.70 -1.33
CA ASP A 203 -45.11 -27.06 -1.43
C ASP A 203 -46.06 -27.97 -2.20
N SER A 204 -47.06 -28.47 -1.50
CA SER A 204 -48.26 -29.07 -2.08
C SER A 204 -49.20 -27.95 -2.52
N GLN A 205 -49.36 -27.75 -3.83
CA GLN A 205 -50.54 -27.07 -4.33
C GLN A 205 -51.21 -27.88 -5.44
N HIS A 206 -52.44 -28.24 -5.11
CA HIS A 206 -53.52 -28.77 -5.93
C HIS A 206 -53.58 -28.10 -7.31
N SER A 207 -53.54 -28.87 -8.38
CA SER A 207 -54.11 -28.45 -9.67
C SER A 207 -54.73 -29.66 -10.35
N THR A 208 -56.05 -29.63 -10.42
CA THR A 208 -56.92 -30.62 -11.02
C THR A 208 -56.78 -30.64 -12.54
N ASN A 209 -56.67 -31.86 -13.07
CA ASN A 209 -56.98 -32.29 -14.43
C ASN A 209 -57.82 -31.32 -15.27
N LYS A 210 -57.32 -30.96 -16.46
CA LYS A 210 -58.16 -30.83 -17.67
C LYS A 210 -57.31 -30.99 -18.94
N ASN A 211 -57.42 -32.17 -19.53
CA ASN A 211 -57.04 -32.45 -20.92
C ASN A 211 -58.13 -31.88 -21.85
N LEU A 212 -57.76 -31.00 -22.79
CA LEU A 212 -58.58 -30.68 -23.95
C LEU A 212 -57.70 -30.59 -25.20
N ASN A 213 -57.95 -31.53 -26.09
CA ASN A 213 -57.33 -31.74 -27.39
C ASN A 213 -57.99 -30.81 -28.41
N TRP A 214 -57.25 -29.94 -29.10
CA TRP A 214 -57.73 -29.25 -30.30
C TRP A 214 -56.62 -29.17 -31.36
N LYS A 215 -56.87 -29.82 -32.50
CA LYS A 215 -56.02 -29.83 -33.70
C LYS A 215 -56.22 -28.53 -34.50
N SER A 216 -55.13 -28.07 -35.12
CA SER A 216 -54.93 -26.82 -35.87
C SER A 216 -55.77 -26.68 -37.17
N PRO A 217 -55.71 -25.50 -37.82
CA PRO A 217 -55.26 -25.50 -39.21
C PRO A 217 -54.19 -24.44 -39.56
N SER A 218 -53.36 -24.83 -40.52
CA SER A 218 -52.27 -24.11 -41.18
C SER A 218 -52.72 -22.89 -41.98
N GLN A 219 -51.89 -21.83 -42.02
CA GLN A 219 -51.80 -20.94 -43.19
C GLN A 219 -50.33 -20.58 -43.50
N ARG A 220 -49.86 -21.09 -44.64
CA ARG A 220 -48.88 -20.42 -45.52
C ARG A 220 -49.64 -19.51 -46.48
N PRO A 221 -49.03 -18.44 -46.99
CA PRO A 221 -48.76 -18.40 -48.44
C PRO A 221 -47.36 -17.87 -48.83
N PRO A 222 -46.96 -17.98 -50.12
CA PRO A 222 -45.62 -18.43 -50.52
C PRO A 222 -44.97 -17.51 -51.62
N PRO A 223 -44.23 -17.98 -52.67
CA PRO A 223 -42.75 -17.86 -52.77
C PRO A 223 -42.19 -17.35 -54.14
N LYS A 224 -40.85 -17.53 -54.32
CA LYS A 224 -40.04 -17.85 -55.56
C LYS A 224 -39.06 -16.76 -56.01
N LYS A 225 -37.85 -17.03 -56.55
CA LYS A 225 -37.26 -18.19 -57.28
C LYS A 225 -35.70 -18.09 -57.22
N ASN A 226 -34.97 -19.19 -56.95
CA ASN A 226 -34.09 -19.99 -57.86
C ASN A 226 -33.00 -19.20 -58.65
N ASN A 227 -31.76 -19.66 -58.89
CA ASN A 227 -31.17 -21.01 -58.81
C ASN A 227 -29.64 -20.95 -59.00
N ASN A 228 -28.96 -22.04 -58.58
CA ASN A 228 -27.74 -22.65 -59.18
C ASN A 228 -26.37 -21.94 -59.01
N TYR A 229 -25.23 -22.60 -58.81
CA TYR A 229 -24.78 -24.01 -58.88
C TYR A 229 -23.58 -24.24 -57.92
N GLY A 230 -23.43 -25.48 -57.41
CA GLY A 230 -22.17 -26.22 -57.11
C GLY A 230 -21.03 -25.54 -56.33
N GLY A 231 -20.41 -26.09 -55.30
CA GLY A 231 -20.23 -27.47 -54.88
C GLY A 231 -18.83 -27.60 -54.27
N GLY A 232 -18.70 -28.23 -53.10
CA GLY A 232 -17.50 -28.98 -52.70
C GLY A 232 -16.32 -28.28 -52.01
N ARG A 233 -16.01 -28.82 -50.81
CA ARG A 233 -14.68 -29.11 -50.23
C ARG A 233 -13.87 -28.02 -49.46
N LYS A 234 -13.66 -28.40 -48.18
CA LYS A 234 -12.40 -28.54 -47.42
C LYS A 234 -11.51 -27.31 -47.13
N ASN A 235 -11.27 -27.17 -45.82
CA ASN A 235 -10.00 -26.98 -45.09
C ASN A 235 -9.06 -25.79 -45.40
N GLN A 236 -8.41 -25.38 -44.30
CA GLN A 236 -7.17 -24.61 -44.12
C GLN A 236 -7.39 -23.10 -43.86
N HIS A 237 -7.14 -22.66 -42.62
CA HIS A 237 -5.84 -22.31 -42.02
C HIS A 237 -5.21 -21.05 -42.63
N GLN A 238 -4.87 -20.11 -41.72
CA GLN A 238 -3.87 -19.05 -41.87
C GLN A 238 -4.27 -17.91 -42.84
N THR A 239 -4.01 -16.62 -42.61
CA THR A 239 -2.97 -15.94 -41.82
C THR A 239 -3.34 -14.46 -41.63
N LYS A 240 -2.86 -13.89 -40.52
CA LYS A 240 -2.23 -12.57 -40.31
C LYS A 240 -2.46 -11.42 -41.32
N LYS A 241 -2.70 -10.24 -40.73
CA LYS A 241 -2.09 -8.90 -40.97
C LYS A 241 -2.26 -8.32 -42.39
N THR A 242 -2.53 -7.04 -42.67
CA THR A 242 -2.11 -5.78 -42.07
C THR A 242 -2.68 -4.61 -42.89
N TYR A 243 -2.72 -3.42 -42.28
CA TYR A 243 -2.57 -2.06 -42.85
C TYR A 243 -3.66 -1.41 -43.75
N ASN A 244 -4.23 -0.33 -43.18
CA ASN A 244 -4.48 1.02 -43.73
C ASN A 244 -4.22 1.26 -45.23
N ASN A 245 -5.18 1.93 -45.90
CA ASN A 245 -4.98 3.32 -46.34
C ASN A 245 -6.24 3.98 -46.93
N LYS A 246 -6.34 5.31 -46.67
CA LYS A 246 -6.92 6.37 -47.53
C LYS A 246 -8.42 6.28 -47.83
N GLN A 247 -9.21 7.34 -47.97
CA GLN A 247 -9.02 8.77 -48.22
C GLN A 247 -10.45 9.35 -48.13
N GLN A 248 -10.64 10.59 -47.66
CA GLN A 248 -11.21 11.65 -48.51
C GLN A 248 -11.33 12.97 -47.75
N GLN A 249 -10.84 14.00 -48.43
CA GLN A 249 -10.88 15.41 -48.10
C GLN A 249 -12.25 16.01 -48.49
N SER A 250 -12.68 17.07 -47.81
CA SER A 250 -12.98 18.38 -48.44
C SER A 250 -13.49 19.42 -47.42
N LYS A 251 -12.59 20.33 -47.02
CA LYS A 251 -12.55 21.80 -47.27
C LYS A 251 -13.85 22.68 -47.21
N PRO A 252 -13.71 24.02 -47.04
CA PRO A 252 -14.20 24.74 -45.85
C PRO A 252 -15.11 25.96 -46.18
N ALA A 253 -15.57 26.71 -45.15
CA ALA A 253 -15.92 28.13 -45.29
C ALA A 253 -15.81 28.90 -43.96
N ARG A 254 -15.09 30.03 -44.00
CA ARG A 254 -15.00 31.10 -42.99
C ARG A 254 -16.21 32.03 -43.04
N ARG A 255 -16.46 32.73 -41.92
CA ARG A 255 -16.81 34.17 -41.74
C ARG A 255 -17.65 34.31 -40.45
N TYR A 256 -17.51 35.30 -39.58
CA TYR A 256 -16.72 36.53 -39.48
C TYR A 256 -16.32 36.68 -38.00
#